data_AF-L0IX70-F1
#
_entry.id   AF-L0IX70-F1
#
_cell.length_a   1.000
_cell.length_b   1.000
_cell.length_c   1.000
_cell.angle_alpha   90.00
_cell.angle_beta   90.00
_cell.angle_gamma   90.00
#
_symmetry.space_group_name_H-M   'P 1'
#
loop_
_entity.id
_entity.type
_entity.pdbx_description
1 polymer ?
#
loop_
_entity_poly.entity_id
_entity_poly.type
_entity_poly.pdbx_seq_one_letter_code
_entity_poly.pdbx_strand_id
1 'polypeptide(L)'
;MRRAVRNLLVVVGITAIATAGSVTTSSASTTTPTDVVSISPTPGQKVGVAMPVTVTFAQSIADRTAAERTISFTSPATPAGSFTWLNDRVVQWNPKGFWPAHSNIIVTAGGAKTSFEAGAATVGVADIDAHTFTVSIDGQVVRTMPASMGKPKHPTPIGSFSALEKQASVVMDSRTIGIPLSDPEGYRLTVADAVRVTWGGVYVHSAPWSVASQGNSNVSHGCINLSPENADWYYNTVNIGDPIIVQQ
;
A
#
# COMPACT_ATOMS: atom_id res chain seq x y z
N MET A 1 -77.85 -26.03 57.57
CA MET A 1 -77.37 -26.88 56.46
C MET A 1 -75.98 -26.44 56.07
N ARG A 2 -75.01 -27.37 56.00
CA ARG A 2 -73.78 -27.41 55.14
C ARG A 2 -72.84 -26.19 55.19
N ARG A 3 -71.51 -26.27 55.24
CA ARG A 3 -70.47 -27.31 55.28
C ARG A 3 -69.18 -26.52 55.61
N ALA A 4 -68.25 -27.13 56.33
CA ALA A 4 -66.87 -26.67 56.45
C ALA A 4 -66.19 -26.58 55.08
N VAL A 5 -65.20 -25.70 54.89
CA VAL A 5 -63.87 -26.03 54.34
C VAL A 5 -62.86 -24.97 54.80
N ARG A 6 -61.74 -25.50 55.26
CA ARG A 6 -60.50 -24.93 55.78
C ARG A 6 -59.55 -24.77 54.59
N ASN A 7 -59.01 -23.59 54.31
CA ASN A 7 -57.91 -23.45 53.35
C ASN A 7 -56.65 -22.90 54.02
N LEU A 8 -55.62 -23.70 53.80
CA LEU A 8 -54.27 -23.71 54.31
C LEU A 8 -53.43 -22.69 53.52
N LEU A 9 -52.77 -21.75 54.20
CA LEU A 9 -51.78 -20.87 53.57
C LEU A 9 -50.39 -21.48 53.82
N VAL A 10 -49.81 -22.06 52.77
CA VAL A 10 -48.43 -22.56 52.74
C VAL A 10 -47.53 -21.39 52.35
N VAL A 11 -46.63 -20.99 53.25
CA VAL A 11 -45.55 -20.04 52.95
C VAL A 11 -44.33 -20.85 52.55
N VAL A 12 -43.95 -20.79 51.27
CA VAL A 12 -42.68 -21.34 50.78
C VAL A 12 -41.65 -20.21 50.87
N GLY A 13 -40.79 -20.26 51.89
CA GLY A 13 -39.59 -19.43 51.97
C GLY A 13 -38.49 -20.04 51.10
N ILE A 14 -38.13 -19.37 50.00
CA ILE A 14 -36.94 -19.71 49.22
C ILE A 14 -35.78 -18.92 49.82
N THR A 15 -34.94 -19.59 50.59
CA THR A 15 -33.68 -19.02 51.09
C THR A 15 -32.63 -19.14 50.00
N ALA A 16 -32.39 -18.06 49.24
CA ALA A 16 -31.26 -17.97 48.32
C ALA A 16 -30.01 -17.57 49.12
N ILE A 17 -29.07 -18.50 49.31
CA ILE A 17 -27.75 -18.21 49.88
C ILE A 17 -26.94 -17.54 48.78
N ALA A 18 -26.79 -16.22 48.86
CA ALA A 18 -25.85 -15.48 48.01
C ALA A 18 -24.44 -15.66 48.55
N THR A 19 -23.63 -16.48 47.88
CA THR A 19 -22.18 -16.50 48.07
C THR A 19 -21.61 -15.23 47.44
N ALA A 20 -21.18 -14.28 48.28
CA ALA A 20 -20.41 -13.13 47.84
C ALA A 20 -19.01 -13.58 47.41
N GLY A 21 -18.91 -14.04 46.16
CA GLY A 21 -17.62 -14.19 45.50
C GLY A 21 -17.10 -12.81 45.11
N SER A 22 -15.97 -12.39 45.69
CA SER A 22 -15.25 -11.21 45.24
C SER A 22 -14.86 -11.39 43.79
N VAL A 23 -15.57 -10.73 42.87
CA VAL A 23 -15.17 -10.66 41.48
C VAL A 23 -13.96 -9.72 41.43
N THR A 24 -12.76 -10.28 41.36
CA THR A 24 -11.58 -9.52 40.95
C THR A 24 -11.81 -9.08 39.51
N THR A 25 -12.22 -7.83 39.33
CA THR A 25 -12.19 -7.18 38.02
C THR A 25 -10.73 -7.01 37.63
N SER A 26 -10.19 -7.98 36.91
CA SER A 26 -8.91 -7.87 36.21
C SER A 26 -9.05 -6.75 35.19
N SER A 27 -8.68 -5.53 35.56
CA SER A 27 -8.43 -4.47 34.59
C SER A 27 -7.15 -4.85 33.86
N ALA A 28 -7.28 -5.61 32.78
CA ALA A 28 -6.23 -5.68 31.79
C ALA A 28 -6.14 -4.27 31.18
N SER A 29 -5.29 -3.42 31.76
CA SER A 29 -4.80 -2.24 31.05
C SER A 29 -4.04 -2.77 29.84
N THR A 30 -4.74 -2.89 28.71
CA THR A 30 -4.10 -2.94 27.40
C THR A 30 -3.43 -1.58 27.24
N THR A 31 -2.17 -1.46 27.67
CA THR A 31 -1.34 -0.32 27.34
C THR A 31 -1.35 -0.22 25.83
N THR A 32 -2.08 0.76 25.31
CA THR A 32 -2.10 1.03 23.89
C THR A 32 -0.65 1.32 23.50
N PRO A 33 -0.06 0.62 22.53
CA PRO A 33 1.32 0.87 22.14
C PRO A 33 1.40 2.29 21.58
N THR A 34 1.90 3.22 22.40
CA THR A 34 1.98 4.66 22.10
C THR A 34 3.39 5.07 21.68
N ASP A 35 4.37 4.16 21.81
CA ASP A 35 5.75 4.41 21.42
C ASP A 35 5.93 4.27 19.90
N VAL A 36 5.35 5.19 19.14
CA VAL A 36 5.64 5.34 17.71
C VAL A 36 7.03 5.95 17.55
N VAL A 37 7.90 5.23 16.83
CA VAL A 37 9.27 5.65 16.54
C VAL A 37 9.32 6.52 15.29
N SER A 38 8.56 6.13 14.26
CA SER A 38 8.52 6.87 13.01
C SER A 38 7.21 6.63 12.26
N ILE A 39 6.84 7.65 11.48
CA ILE A 39 5.77 7.60 10.50
C ILE A 39 6.40 8.01 9.16
N SER A 40 6.12 7.23 8.11
CA SER A 40 6.43 7.55 6.72
C SER A 40 5.12 7.71 5.95
N PRO A 41 4.93 8.74 5.10
CA PRO A 41 5.89 9.76 4.70
C PRO A 41 6.37 10.67 5.84
N THR A 42 7.56 11.27 5.69
CA THR A 42 8.15 12.16 6.71
C THR A 42 7.45 13.53 6.74
N PRO A 43 7.58 14.31 7.83
CA PRO A 43 6.90 15.60 7.96
C PRO A 43 7.18 16.54 6.78
N GLY A 44 6.11 17.01 6.12
CA GLY A 44 6.17 17.93 4.97
C GLY A 44 6.65 17.30 3.66
N GLN A 45 6.85 15.97 3.61
CA GLN A 45 7.27 15.30 2.38
C GLN A 45 6.16 15.39 1.33
N LYS A 46 6.52 15.80 0.10
CA LYS A 46 5.64 15.71 -1.05
C LYS A 46 5.70 14.32 -1.68
N VAL A 47 4.55 13.69 -1.86
CA VAL A 47 4.39 12.32 -2.36
C VAL A 47 3.25 12.25 -3.37
N GLY A 48 3.17 11.12 -4.08
CA GLY A 48 2.07 10.86 -4.99
C GLY A 48 0.78 10.45 -4.30
N VAL A 49 -0.31 10.50 -5.05
CA VAL A 49 -1.67 10.36 -4.50
C VAL A 49 -2.03 8.93 -4.06
N ALA A 50 -1.22 7.92 -4.38
CA ALA A 50 -1.41 6.53 -3.95
C ALA A 50 -0.41 6.11 -2.85
N MET A 51 0.25 7.07 -2.19
CA MET A 51 1.29 6.79 -1.19
C MET A 51 0.74 6.02 0.03
N PRO A 52 1.30 4.83 0.36
CA PRO A 52 1.02 4.15 1.61
C PRO A 52 1.58 4.91 2.82
N VAL A 53 0.99 4.69 3.99
CA VAL A 53 1.50 5.26 5.25
C VAL A 53 2.02 4.13 6.12
N THR A 54 3.28 4.23 6.54
CA THR A 54 3.92 3.22 7.40
C THR A 54 4.17 3.79 8.79
N VAL A 55 3.78 3.04 9.81
CA VAL A 55 4.02 3.37 11.22
C VAL A 55 4.93 2.30 11.82
N THR A 56 6.04 2.75 12.40
CA THR A 56 6.99 1.88 13.11
C THR A 56 6.89 2.10 14.61
N PHE A 57 6.69 1.01 15.36
CA PHE A 57 6.61 1.02 16.81
C PHE A 57 7.94 0.65 17.48
N ALA A 58 8.14 1.14 18.71
CA ALA A 58 9.36 0.90 19.49
C ALA A 58 9.50 -0.53 19.99
N GLN A 59 8.40 -1.28 20.05
CA GLN A 59 8.35 -2.68 20.51
C GLN A 59 7.38 -3.48 19.63
N SER A 60 7.50 -4.81 19.72
CA SER A 60 6.57 -5.73 19.04
C SER A 60 5.14 -5.55 19.54
N ILE A 61 4.19 -5.60 18.62
CA ILE A 61 2.78 -5.33 18.90
C ILE A 61 2.01 -6.65 19.02
N ALA A 62 1.58 -6.95 20.24
CA ALA A 62 0.75 -8.12 20.52
C ALA A 62 -0.71 -7.93 20.05
N ASP A 63 -1.32 -6.79 20.40
CA ASP A 63 -2.68 -6.44 19.93
C ASP A 63 -2.61 -5.49 18.72
N ARG A 64 -2.48 -6.10 17.55
CA ARG A 64 -2.43 -5.40 16.26
C ARG A 64 -3.69 -4.59 15.98
N THR A 65 -4.86 -5.08 16.39
CA THR A 65 -6.13 -4.38 16.16
C THR A 65 -6.23 -3.13 17.02
N ALA A 66 -5.78 -3.20 18.28
CA ALA A 66 -5.70 -2.01 19.13
C ALA A 66 -4.74 -0.96 18.56
N ALA A 67 -3.57 -1.37 18.06
CA ALA A 67 -2.62 -0.46 17.43
C ALA A 67 -3.20 0.21 16.17
N GLU A 68 -3.85 -0.55 15.29
CA GLU A 68 -4.52 -0.03 14.09
C GLU A 68 -5.58 1.02 14.42
N ARG A 69 -6.36 0.85 15.50
CA ARG A 69 -7.36 1.83 15.95
C ARG A 69 -6.76 3.17 16.39
N THR A 70 -5.46 3.21 16.70
CA THR A 70 -4.78 4.48 17.01
C THR A 70 -4.42 5.27 15.77
N ILE A 71 -4.44 4.63 14.59
CA ILE A 71 -4.02 5.23 13.33
C ILE A 71 -5.24 5.87 12.67
N SER A 72 -5.17 7.18 12.44
CA SER A 72 -6.22 7.95 11.80
C SER A 72 -5.65 9.00 10.86
N PHE A 73 -6.47 9.39 9.89
CA PHE A 73 -6.10 10.33 8.83
C PHE A 73 -7.12 11.46 8.76
N THR A 74 -6.63 12.69 8.71
CA THR A 74 -7.44 13.87 8.40
C THR A 74 -7.02 14.42 7.06
N SER A 75 -7.96 14.48 6.13
CA SER A 75 -7.81 15.02 4.78
C SER A 75 -9.19 15.47 4.26
N PRO A 76 -9.27 16.23 3.15
CA PRO A 76 -10.56 16.57 2.56
C PRO A 76 -11.46 15.35 2.25
N ALA A 77 -10.86 14.25 1.81
CA ALA A 77 -11.53 12.98 1.59
C ALA A 77 -10.53 11.82 1.78
N THR A 78 -10.61 11.11 2.90
CA THR A 78 -9.73 9.96 3.17
C THR A 78 -10.21 8.74 2.38
N PRO A 79 -9.38 8.14 1.50
CA PRO A 79 -9.79 6.96 0.76
C PRO A 79 -9.92 5.77 1.70
N ALA A 80 -10.76 4.80 1.32
CA ALA A 80 -10.76 3.51 2.00
C ALA A 80 -9.36 2.86 1.91
N GLY A 81 -9.01 2.02 2.87
CA GLY A 81 -7.72 1.34 2.88
C GLY A 81 -7.72 0.07 3.72
N SER A 82 -6.56 -0.56 3.82
CA SER A 82 -6.34 -1.74 4.65
C SER A 82 -4.96 -1.73 5.26
N PHE A 83 -4.86 -2.23 6.49
CA PHE A 83 -3.58 -2.42 7.15
C PHE A 83 -2.89 -3.71 6.70
N THR A 84 -1.57 -3.67 6.66
CA THR A 84 -0.70 -4.81 6.41
C THR A 84 0.49 -4.72 7.35
N TRP A 85 0.68 -5.75 8.17
CA TRP A 85 1.84 -5.83 9.05
C TRP A 85 3.02 -6.38 8.27
N LEU A 86 4.04 -5.55 8.09
CA LEU A 86 5.27 -5.91 7.38
C LEU A 86 6.20 -6.74 8.26
N ASN A 87 6.10 -6.58 9.59
CA ASN A 87 6.70 -7.40 10.63
C ASN A 87 5.98 -7.11 11.96
N ASP A 88 6.48 -7.60 13.09
CA ASP A 88 5.82 -7.43 14.40
C ASP A 88 5.79 -5.99 14.95
N ARG A 89 6.50 -5.06 14.29
CA ARG A 89 6.68 -3.66 14.74
C ARG A 89 6.27 -2.63 13.69
N VAL A 90 6.00 -3.05 12.46
CA VAL A 90 5.78 -2.14 11.34
C VAL A 90 4.45 -2.48 10.69
N VAL A 91 3.53 -1.53 10.73
CA VAL A 91 2.25 -1.60 10.03
C VAL A 91 2.22 -0.58 8.91
N GLN A 92 1.76 -1.01 7.74
CA GLN A 92 1.53 -0.16 6.57
C GLN A 92 0.03 -0.08 6.32
N TRP A 93 -0.50 1.13 6.22
CA TRP A 93 -1.82 1.38 5.70
C TRP A 93 -1.75 1.61 4.19
N ASN A 94 -2.50 0.82 3.45
CA ASN A 94 -2.55 0.84 2.00
C ASN A 94 -3.87 1.45 1.54
N PRO A 95 -3.87 2.61 0.85
CA PRO A 95 -5.08 3.15 0.26
C PRO A 95 -5.58 2.26 -0.88
N LYS A 96 -6.90 2.06 -0.97
CA LYS A 96 -7.59 1.40 -2.10
C LYS A 96 -8.00 2.38 -3.19
N GLY A 97 -7.83 3.68 -2.94
CA GLY A 97 -8.06 4.78 -3.88
C GLY A 97 -6.94 5.80 -3.75
N PHE A 98 -7.22 7.06 -4.08
CA PHE A 98 -6.21 8.12 -4.01
C PHE A 98 -6.49 9.09 -2.88
N TRP A 99 -5.42 9.55 -2.24
CA TRP A 99 -5.45 10.78 -1.46
C TRP A 99 -5.93 11.94 -2.35
N PRO A 100 -6.65 12.93 -1.79
CA PRO A 100 -7.00 14.11 -2.54
C PRO A 100 -5.73 14.80 -3.05
N ALA A 101 -5.68 15.10 -4.35
CA ALA A 101 -4.55 15.83 -4.93
C ALA A 101 -4.42 17.22 -4.29
N HIS A 102 -3.21 17.78 -4.34
CA HIS A 102 -2.90 19.13 -3.83
C HIS A 102 -3.35 19.36 -2.39
N SER A 103 -3.21 18.34 -1.53
CA SER A 103 -3.78 18.36 -0.19
C SER A 103 -2.77 17.95 0.87
N ASN A 104 -2.86 18.60 2.03
CA ASN A 104 -2.12 18.20 3.22
C ASN A 104 -2.86 17.05 3.94
N ILE A 105 -2.17 15.95 4.17
CA ILE A 105 -2.70 14.76 4.84
C ILE A 105 -2.09 14.69 6.23
N ILE A 106 -2.93 14.75 7.26
CA ILE A 106 -2.49 14.63 8.65
C ILE A 106 -2.63 13.18 9.08
N VAL A 107 -1.55 12.61 9.61
CA VAL A 107 -1.52 11.27 10.20
C VAL A 107 -1.41 11.40 11.72
N THR A 108 -2.27 10.69 12.44
CA THR A 108 -2.13 10.48 13.89
C THR A 108 -2.01 8.98 14.15
N ALA A 109 -0.99 8.56 14.90
CA ALA A 109 -0.76 7.16 15.25
C ALA A 109 -0.14 7.07 16.66
N GLY A 110 -0.70 6.25 17.55
CA GLY A 110 -0.18 6.08 18.91
C GLY A 110 0.02 7.38 19.71
N GLY A 111 -0.68 8.48 19.37
CA GLY A 111 -0.49 9.81 19.95
C GLY A 111 0.54 10.70 19.24
N ALA A 112 1.40 10.13 18.38
CA ALA A 112 2.25 10.90 17.48
C ALA A 112 1.42 11.51 16.34
N LYS A 113 1.79 12.72 15.91
CA LYS A 113 1.13 13.44 14.83
C LYS A 113 2.17 13.95 13.83
N THR A 114 1.90 13.73 12.55
CA THR A 114 2.71 14.26 11.43
C THR A 114 1.78 14.67 10.28
N SER A 115 2.33 15.29 9.25
CA SER A 115 1.62 15.50 8.00
C SER A 115 2.54 15.42 6.79
N PHE A 116 1.97 15.10 5.63
CA PHE A 116 2.65 15.07 4.35
C PHE A 116 1.77 15.69 3.26
N GLU A 117 2.35 16.03 2.13
CA GLU A 117 1.64 16.66 1.01
C GLU A 117 1.39 15.64 -0.10
N ALA A 118 0.12 15.42 -0.43
CA ALA A 118 -0.25 14.76 -1.67
C ALA A 118 -0.12 15.78 -2.81
N GLY A 119 0.74 15.48 -3.79
CA GLY A 119 0.96 16.30 -4.97
C GLY A 119 -0.20 16.30 -5.96
N ALA A 120 0.10 16.67 -7.21
CA ALA A 120 -0.82 16.47 -8.32
C ALA A 120 -1.14 14.97 -8.49
N ALA A 121 -2.31 14.65 -9.01
CA ALA A 121 -2.64 13.26 -9.33
C ALA A 121 -1.94 12.85 -10.62
N THR A 122 -0.69 12.42 -10.53
CA THR A 122 0.08 11.87 -11.66
C THR A 122 -0.18 10.37 -11.76
N VAL A 123 -0.93 9.94 -12.77
CA VAL A 123 -1.30 8.53 -12.97
C VAL A 123 -0.65 7.99 -14.23
N GLY A 124 0.18 6.95 -14.08
CA GLY A 124 0.70 6.17 -15.20
C GLY A 124 -0.16 4.93 -15.44
N VAL A 125 -0.59 4.71 -16.68
CA VAL A 125 -1.35 3.53 -17.11
C VAL A 125 -0.56 2.78 -18.18
N ALA A 126 -0.07 1.59 -17.85
CA ALA A 126 0.50 0.64 -18.79
C ALA A 126 -0.61 -0.26 -19.34
N ASP A 127 -0.84 -0.17 -20.64
CA ASP A 127 -1.85 -0.96 -21.35
C ASP A 127 -1.15 -2.03 -22.19
N ILE A 128 -1.29 -3.29 -21.77
CA ILE A 128 -0.54 -4.44 -22.31
C ILE A 128 -0.88 -4.69 -23.78
N ASP A 129 -2.16 -4.57 -24.14
CA ASP A 129 -2.66 -4.90 -25.47
C ASP A 129 -2.48 -3.72 -26.44
N ALA A 130 -2.62 -2.48 -25.95
CA ALA A 130 -2.35 -1.28 -26.74
C ALA A 130 -0.86 -0.96 -26.89
N HIS A 131 0.02 -1.62 -26.12
CA HIS A 131 1.46 -1.36 -26.09
C HIS A 131 1.79 0.11 -25.73
N THR A 132 1.04 0.70 -24.81
CA THR A 132 1.25 2.10 -24.41
C THR A 132 1.48 2.27 -22.91
N PHE A 133 2.18 3.35 -22.58
CA PHE A 133 2.23 3.91 -21.24
C PHE A 133 1.70 5.34 -21.28
N THR A 134 0.49 5.55 -20.76
CA THR A 134 -0.19 6.85 -20.77
C THR A 134 -0.09 7.50 -19.40
N VAL A 135 0.40 8.73 -19.36
CA VAL A 135 0.53 9.52 -18.15
C VAL A 135 -0.49 10.65 -18.19
N SER A 136 -1.28 10.74 -17.11
CA SER A 136 -2.19 11.85 -16.86
C SER A 136 -1.77 12.60 -15.60
N ILE A 137 -2.02 13.91 -15.58
CA ILE A 137 -1.81 14.77 -14.40
C ILE A 137 -3.13 15.50 -14.15
N ASP A 138 -3.67 15.36 -12.94
CA ASP A 138 -4.97 15.93 -12.54
C ASP A 138 -6.11 15.59 -13.52
N GLY A 139 -6.10 14.35 -13.99
CA GLY A 139 -7.11 13.80 -14.91
C GLY A 139 -6.93 14.19 -16.39
N GLN A 140 -5.92 15.00 -16.73
CA GLN A 140 -5.60 15.36 -18.11
C GLN A 140 -4.46 14.50 -18.64
N VAL A 141 -4.65 13.85 -19.79
CA VAL A 141 -3.57 13.11 -20.44
C VAL A 141 -2.51 14.10 -20.92
N VAL A 142 -1.29 13.96 -20.42
CA VAL A 142 -0.15 14.83 -20.76
C VAL A 142 0.85 14.16 -21.68
N ARG A 143 0.90 12.81 -21.69
CA ARG A 143 1.81 12.06 -22.56
C ARG A 143 1.31 10.63 -22.77
N THR A 144 1.27 10.18 -24.02
CA THR A 144 1.07 8.78 -24.39
C THR A 144 2.35 8.27 -25.05
N MET A 145 2.95 7.25 -24.46
CA MET A 145 4.26 6.74 -24.84
C MET A 145 4.12 5.35 -25.46
N PRO A 146 4.76 5.06 -26.60
CA PRO A 146 4.99 3.68 -27.01
C PRO A 146 5.76 2.95 -25.91
N ALA A 147 5.27 1.78 -25.52
CA ALA A 147 5.85 0.98 -24.46
C ALA A 147 5.96 -0.49 -24.87
N SER A 148 6.82 -1.24 -24.19
CA SER A 148 6.92 -2.70 -24.35
C SER A 148 6.96 -3.36 -22.98
N MET A 149 5.96 -4.18 -22.69
CA MET A 149 5.78 -4.85 -21.40
C MET A 149 6.37 -6.26 -21.42
N GLY A 150 6.11 -7.03 -20.37
CA GLY A 150 6.55 -8.41 -20.21
C GLY A 150 5.99 -9.33 -21.29
N LYS A 151 6.86 -10.11 -21.91
CA LYS A 151 6.47 -11.16 -22.87
C LYS A 151 5.64 -12.26 -22.19
N PRO A 152 4.91 -13.11 -22.93
CA PRO A 152 4.00 -14.09 -22.33
C PRO A 152 4.63 -15.03 -21.28
N LYS A 153 5.91 -15.39 -21.42
CA LYS A 153 6.64 -16.22 -20.45
C LYS A 153 6.97 -15.48 -19.14
N HIS A 154 7.06 -14.15 -19.20
CA HIS A 154 7.42 -13.26 -18.09
C HIS A 154 6.51 -12.03 -18.10
N PRO A 155 5.19 -12.20 -17.87
CA PRO A 155 4.21 -11.15 -18.05
C PRO A 155 4.40 -10.03 -17.00
N THR A 156 4.10 -8.80 -17.39
CA THR A 156 3.97 -7.70 -16.42
C THR A 156 2.72 -7.97 -15.56
N PRO A 157 2.81 -7.88 -14.21
CA PRO A 157 1.67 -8.14 -13.36
C PRO A 157 0.60 -7.06 -13.53
N ILE A 158 -0.65 -7.47 -13.74
CA ILE A 158 -1.83 -6.60 -13.82
C ILE A 158 -2.24 -6.16 -12.41
N GLY A 159 -2.59 -4.88 -12.26
CA GLY A 159 -3.03 -4.33 -10.98
C GLY A 159 -2.73 -2.85 -10.81
N SER A 160 -3.05 -2.32 -9.64
CA SER A 160 -2.71 -0.95 -9.25
C SER A 160 -1.52 -1.00 -8.29
N PHE A 161 -0.43 -0.34 -8.68
CA PHE A 161 0.81 -0.22 -7.91
C PHE A 161 1.08 1.25 -7.59
N SER A 162 2.06 1.49 -6.73
CA SER A 162 2.61 2.82 -6.50
C SER A 162 4.08 2.84 -6.89
N ALA A 163 4.57 3.98 -7.37
CA ALA A 163 6.00 4.19 -7.60
C ALA A 163 6.74 4.10 -6.25
N LEU A 164 7.58 3.06 -6.10
CA LEU A 164 8.23 2.72 -4.84
C LEU A 164 9.56 3.47 -4.65
N GLU A 165 10.36 3.51 -5.71
CA GLU A 165 11.71 4.10 -5.71
C GLU A 165 12.04 4.68 -7.08
N LYS A 166 13.00 5.61 -7.09
CA LYS A 166 13.54 6.23 -8.29
C LYS A 166 15.05 6.09 -8.28
N GLN A 167 15.62 5.46 -9.31
CA GLN A 167 17.05 5.24 -9.46
C GLN A 167 17.50 5.75 -10.83
N ALA A 168 18.36 6.77 -10.86
CA ALA A 168 18.92 7.30 -12.11
C ALA A 168 19.72 6.24 -12.87
N SER A 169 20.30 5.28 -12.15
CA SER A 169 20.94 4.09 -12.71
C SER A 169 20.74 2.90 -11.77
N VAL A 170 20.38 1.75 -12.33
CA VAL A 170 20.23 0.50 -11.58
C VAL A 170 20.76 -0.67 -12.39
N VAL A 171 21.49 -1.56 -11.73
CA VAL A 171 21.88 -2.85 -12.30
C VAL A 171 20.72 -3.82 -12.09
N MET A 172 20.04 -4.17 -13.17
CA MET A 172 19.01 -5.20 -13.19
C MET A 172 19.68 -6.54 -13.42
N ASP A 173 19.54 -7.44 -12.44
CA ASP A 173 20.16 -8.75 -12.44
C ASP A 173 19.08 -9.82 -12.30
N SER A 174 18.90 -10.63 -13.35
CA SER A 174 17.82 -11.61 -13.43
C SER A 174 17.88 -12.66 -12.32
N ARG A 175 19.06 -12.86 -11.69
CA ARG A 175 19.21 -13.78 -10.56
C ARG A 175 18.40 -13.32 -9.34
N THR A 176 18.18 -12.00 -9.20
CA THR A 176 17.37 -11.44 -8.11
C THR A 176 15.89 -11.80 -8.21
N ILE A 177 15.44 -12.20 -9.41
CA ILE A 177 14.09 -12.70 -9.68
C ILE A 177 14.09 -14.21 -10.00
N GLY A 178 15.18 -14.91 -9.68
CA GLY A 178 15.26 -16.37 -9.79
C GLY A 178 15.65 -16.92 -11.16
N ILE A 179 16.11 -16.08 -12.11
CA ILE A 179 16.56 -16.53 -13.44
C ILE A 179 18.11 -16.52 -13.47
N PRO A 180 18.78 -17.69 -13.48
CA PRO A 180 20.24 -17.76 -13.54
C PRO A 180 20.82 -17.15 -14.83
N LEU A 181 22.05 -16.63 -14.78
CA LEU A 181 22.71 -16.07 -15.98
C LEU A 181 23.09 -17.14 -17.03
N SER A 182 23.07 -18.42 -16.66
CA SER A 182 23.24 -19.54 -17.60
C SER A 182 21.96 -19.89 -18.35
N ASP A 183 20.80 -19.37 -17.91
CA ASP A 183 19.55 -19.52 -18.64
C ASP A 183 19.58 -18.60 -19.88
N PRO A 184 19.01 -19.01 -21.03
CA PRO A 184 18.87 -18.14 -22.20
C PRO A 184 18.13 -16.81 -21.92
N GLU A 185 17.28 -16.77 -20.90
CA GLU A 185 16.55 -15.57 -20.45
C GLU A 185 17.32 -14.78 -19.37
N GLY A 186 18.52 -15.25 -18.98
CA GLY A 186 19.38 -14.61 -18.00
C GLY A 186 19.91 -13.27 -18.50
N TYR A 187 19.90 -12.27 -17.62
CA TYR A 187 20.39 -10.93 -17.94
C TYR A 187 21.07 -10.25 -16.77
N ARG A 188 22.05 -9.40 -17.09
CA ARG A 188 22.62 -8.43 -16.16
C ARG A 188 22.92 -7.15 -16.93
N LEU A 189 22.06 -6.15 -16.81
CA LEU A 189 22.20 -4.90 -17.55
C LEU A 189 22.05 -3.70 -16.60
N THR A 190 22.70 -2.60 -16.96
CA THR A 190 22.52 -1.32 -16.28
C THR A 190 21.50 -0.51 -17.06
N VAL A 191 20.45 -0.05 -16.39
CA VAL A 191 19.41 0.78 -17.00
C VAL A 191 19.35 2.15 -16.34
N ALA A 192 18.94 3.14 -17.11
CA ALA A 192 18.74 4.51 -16.65
C ALA A 192 17.25 4.78 -16.36
N ASP A 193 17.01 5.85 -15.59
CA ASP A 193 15.68 6.44 -15.37
C ASP A 193 14.65 5.43 -14.85
N ALA A 194 15.06 4.62 -13.88
CA ALA A 194 14.29 3.50 -13.39
C ALA A 194 13.35 3.93 -12.25
N VAL A 195 12.06 3.71 -12.45
CA VAL A 195 11.00 3.87 -11.45
C VAL A 195 10.52 2.49 -11.03
N ARG A 196 10.77 2.10 -9.78
CA ARG A 196 10.39 0.78 -9.26
C ARG A 196 8.88 0.70 -9.07
N VAL A 197 8.26 -0.33 -9.63
CA VAL A 197 6.82 -0.63 -9.51
C VAL A 197 6.58 -1.72 -8.45
N THR A 198 7.44 -2.74 -8.41
CA THR A 198 7.34 -3.84 -7.43
C THR A 198 8.69 -4.17 -6.81
N TRP A 199 8.67 -4.66 -5.57
CA TRP A 199 9.86 -5.27 -4.95
C TRP A 199 10.29 -6.57 -5.64
N GLY A 200 9.40 -7.19 -6.43
CA GLY A 200 9.70 -8.33 -7.30
C GLY A 200 10.46 -7.99 -8.59
N GLY A 201 10.92 -6.74 -8.75
CA GLY A 201 11.83 -6.37 -9.84
C GLY A 201 11.17 -5.79 -11.10
N VAL A 202 9.92 -5.34 -11.02
CA VAL A 202 9.26 -4.62 -12.13
C VAL A 202 9.56 -3.12 -12.02
N TYR A 203 9.96 -2.52 -13.14
CA TYR A 203 10.23 -1.08 -13.25
C TYR A 203 9.64 -0.49 -14.53
N VAL A 204 9.38 0.81 -14.53
CA VAL A 204 9.35 1.64 -15.74
C VAL A 204 10.76 2.19 -15.95
N HIS A 205 11.38 2.01 -17.13
CA HIS A 205 12.76 2.47 -17.34
C HIS A 205 13.13 2.69 -18.81
N SER A 206 14.31 3.29 -19.03
CA SER A 206 14.92 3.48 -20.35
C SER A 206 15.36 2.15 -20.95
N ALA A 207 14.94 1.88 -22.18
CA ALA A 207 15.25 0.66 -22.92
C ALA A 207 15.57 0.95 -24.39
N PRO A 208 16.73 1.58 -24.69
CA PRO A 208 17.14 1.91 -26.06
C PRO A 208 17.23 0.69 -27.00
N TRP A 209 17.47 -0.50 -26.45
CA TRP A 209 17.56 -1.74 -27.23
C TRP A 209 16.20 -2.27 -27.73
N SER A 210 15.07 -1.80 -27.18
CA SER A 210 13.73 -2.30 -27.51
C SER A 210 12.81 -1.26 -28.15
N VAL A 211 13.34 -0.11 -28.60
CA VAL A 211 12.53 0.98 -29.17
C VAL A 211 11.71 0.51 -30.37
N ALA A 212 12.25 -0.39 -31.20
CA ALA A 212 11.52 -0.98 -32.32
C ALA A 212 10.31 -1.85 -31.90
N SER A 213 10.33 -2.39 -30.68
CA SER A 213 9.23 -3.19 -30.12
C SER A 213 8.19 -2.35 -29.38
N GLN A 214 8.58 -1.18 -28.86
CA GLN A 214 7.70 -0.29 -28.12
C GLN A 214 6.54 0.20 -29.01
N GLY A 215 5.30 0.07 -28.53
CA GLY A 215 4.10 0.34 -29.32
C GLY A 215 3.66 -0.81 -30.24
N ASN A 216 4.36 -1.95 -30.25
CA ASN A 216 4.10 -3.03 -31.21
C ASN A 216 4.13 -4.45 -30.60
N SER A 217 4.97 -4.69 -29.59
CA SER A 217 5.15 -6.03 -29.01
C SER A 217 5.74 -5.96 -27.60
N ASN A 218 5.39 -6.94 -26.77
CA ASN A 218 5.88 -7.08 -25.39
C ASN A 218 7.09 -8.03 -25.35
N VAL A 219 8.29 -7.50 -25.08
CA VAL A 219 9.56 -8.25 -25.16
C VAL A 219 10.34 -8.29 -23.84
N SER A 220 9.89 -7.60 -22.80
CA SER A 220 10.61 -7.51 -21.54
C SER A 220 10.42 -8.76 -20.66
N HIS A 221 11.11 -8.80 -19.50
CA HIS A 221 10.90 -9.80 -18.44
C HIS A 221 9.94 -9.33 -17.34
N GLY A 222 9.05 -8.38 -17.66
CA GLY A 222 8.05 -7.84 -16.75
C GLY A 222 8.12 -6.31 -16.62
N CYS A 223 9.28 -5.69 -16.90
CA CYS A 223 9.41 -4.24 -16.91
C CYS A 223 8.55 -3.57 -18.01
N ILE A 224 8.26 -2.29 -17.80
CA ILE A 224 7.64 -1.39 -18.77
C ILE A 224 8.78 -0.62 -19.44
N ASN A 225 9.16 -1.07 -20.63
CA ASN A 225 10.24 -0.46 -21.41
C ASN A 225 9.74 0.81 -22.11
N LEU A 226 10.47 1.91 -21.95
CA LEU A 226 10.24 3.15 -22.66
C LEU A 226 11.49 3.57 -23.44
N SER A 227 11.31 4.41 -24.45
CA SER A 227 12.43 5.08 -25.13
C SER A 227 13.19 5.94 -24.10
N PRO A 228 14.50 6.19 -24.28
CA PRO A 228 15.26 7.02 -23.35
C PRO A 228 14.61 8.36 -23.01
N GLU A 229 14.07 9.07 -24.01
CA GLU A 229 13.39 10.36 -23.81
C GLU A 229 12.12 10.24 -22.94
N ASN A 230 11.27 9.25 -23.23
CA ASN A 230 10.07 8.98 -22.45
C ASN A 230 10.38 8.54 -21.01
N ALA A 231 11.44 7.74 -20.82
CA ALA A 231 11.87 7.29 -19.50
C ALA A 231 12.40 8.46 -18.65
N ASP A 232 13.30 9.28 -19.21
CA ASP A 232 13.80 10.50 -18.55
C ASP A 232 12.65 11.43 -18.18
N TRP A 233 11.73 11.70 -19.11
CA TRP A 233 10.57 12.54 -18.84
C TRP A 233 9.71 11.97 -17.71
N TYR A 234 9.40 10.66 -17.74
CA TYR A 234 8.57 10.04 -16.72
C TYR A 234 9.27 10.05 -15.36
N TYR A 235 10.56 9.71 -15.33
CA TYR A 235 11.39 9.76 -14.14
C TYR A 235 11.38 11.15 -13.52
N ASN A 236 11.46 12.22 -14.30
CA ASN A 236 11.44 13.58 -13.76
C ASN A 236 10.03 14.06 -13.37
N THR A 237 8.97 13.43 -13.89
CA THR A 237 7.57 13.83 -13.66
C THR A 237 6.94 13.11 -12.46
N VAL A 238 7.23 11.81 -12.28
CA VAL A 238 6.59 10.97 -11.27
C VAL A 238 7.17 11.19 -9.87
N ASN A 239 6.32 11.17 -8.85
CA ASN A 239 6.71 11.15 -7.44
C ASN A 239 6.63 9.74 -6.86
N ILE A 240 7.40 9.48 -5.80
CA ILE A 240 7.20 8.29 -4.99
C ILE A 240 5.78 8.31 -4.42
N GLY A 241 5.06 7.20 -4.56
CA GLY A 241 3.66 7.09 -4.19
C GLY A 241 2.66 7.42 -5.31
N ASP A 242 3.10 7.85 -6.51
CA ASP A 242 2.18 8.04 -7.63
C ASP A 242 1.72 6.69 -8.19
N PRO A 243 0.44 6.56 -8.60
CA PRO A 243 -0.10 5.30 -9.09
C PRO A 243 0.46 4.90 -10.45
N ILE A 244 0.78 3.60 -10.56
CA ILE A 244 1.13 2.91 -11.80
C ILE A 244 0.14 1.77 -11.96
N ILE A 245 -0.79 1.93 -12.89
CA ILE A 245 -1.84 0.96 -13.18
C ILE A 245 -1.39 0.14 -14.38
N VAL A 246 -1.43 -1.18 -14.26
CA VAL A 246 -1.21 -2.10 -15.37
C VAL A 246 -2.53 -2.79 -15.70
N GLN A 247 -2.93 -2.70 -16.95
CA GLN A 247 -4.17 -3.28 -17.47
C GLN A 247 -3.91 -4.06 -18.77
N GLN A 248 -4.89 -4.87 -19.16
CA GLN A 248 -5.01 -5.45 -20.50
C GLN A 248 -5.99 -4.63 -21.32
#